data_AF-A0A940TS22-F1
#
_entry.id   AF-A0A940TS22-F1
#
_cell.length_a   1.000
_cell.length_b   1.000
_cell.length_c   1.000
_cell.angle_alpha   90.00
_cell.angle_beta   90.00
_cell.angle_gamma   90.00
#
_symmetry.space_group_name_H-M   'P 1'
#
loop_
_entity.id
_entity.type
_entity.pdbx_description
1 polymer ?
#
loop_
_entity_poly.entity_id
_entity_poly.type
_entity_poly.pdbx_seq_one_letter_code
_entity_poly.pdbx_strand_id
1 'polypeptide(L)'
;GGLHHAMKSRASGFCYINDPVIGIMKLLSRGKRVAYIDIDAHHGDGVQKAFYETNKVLTISLHESGYTLFPGTGFEYEIGEGEGEGYSVNLPFPHDTDDDGYVWAFEEVVPELIHTFQPDVVVTQLGVDTFYDDPLTNLQLSIFGYERVLKRIKDLAPRWVALGGGGYNISNVARAWTLAWSVMNGMELNEDLPESFFKEAEKVGIEERELRGNPRTPPHSLNEESREEIERVVGYIKKTIFPKVKR
;
A
#
# COMPACT_ATOMS: atom_id res chain seq x y z
N GLY A 1 0.76 2.69 13.74
CA GLY A 1 0.82 1.25 13.45
C GLY A 1 1.12 1.05 11.99
N GLY A 2 1.18 -0.19 11.51
CA GLY A 2 1.59 -0.52 10.15
C GLY A 2 3.03 -1.04 10.06
N LEU A 3 3.56 -1.60 11.15
CA LEU A 3 4.96 -2.06 11.24
C LEU A 3 5.12 -3.43 10.55
N HIS A 4 4.96 -3.44 9.22
CA HIS A 4 4.77 -4.63 8.39
C HIS A 4 5.99 -5.55 8.23
N HIS A 5 7.20 -5.08 8.56
CA HIS A 5 8.44 -5.84 8.40
C HIS A 5 8.80 -6.76 9.57
N ALA A 6 8.20 -6.54 10.75
CA ALA A 6 8.56 -7.33 11.93
C ALA A 6 8.24 -8.82 11.71
N MET A 7 9.24 -9.67 11.94
CA MET A 7 9.13 -11.13 11.79
C MET A 7 8.80 -11.78 13.13
N LYS A 8 8.36 -13.05 13.11
CA LYS A 8 7.97 -13.82 14.32
C LYS A 8 9.00 -13.75 15.47
N SER A 9 10.30 -13.75 15.14
CA SER A 9 11.39 -13.76 16.12
C SER A 9 12.51 -12.77 15.77
N ARG A 10 12.25 -11.72 14.97
CA ARG A 10 13.28 -10.77 14.52
C ARG A 10 12.67 -9.41 14.17
N ALA A 11 13.27 -8.33 14.68
CA ALA A 11 12.98 -6.97 14.24
C ALA A 11 13.61 -6.70 12.86
N SER A 12 12.96 -5.89 12.02
CA SER A 12 13.39 -5.61 10.64
C SER A 12 12.83 -4.26 10.20
N GLY A 13 13.56 -3.45 9.41
CA GLY A 13 13.05 -2.20 8.82
C GLY A 13 12.30 -1.30 9.81
N PHE A 14 12.92 -0.93 10.94
CA PHE A 14 12.30 -0.15 12.04
C PHE A 14 11.11 -0.82 12.75
N CYS A 15 10.72 -2.03 12.36
CA CYS A 15 9.59 -2.77 12.90
C CYS A 15 10.03 -3.78 13.97
N TYR A 16 9.56 -3.60 15.20
CA TYR A 16 9.84 -4.51 16.33
C TYR A 16 8.69 -5.48 16.61
N ILE A 17 7.44 -5.03 16.43
CA ILE A 17 6.22 -5.80 16.65
C ILE A 17 5.33 -5.61 15.43
N ASN A 18 4.87 -6.71 14.83
CA ASN A 18 4.02 -6.67 13.64
C ASN A 18 2.55 -6.46 14.04
N ASP A 19 2.14 -5.21 14.26
CA ASP A 19 0.77 -4.88 14.60
C ASP A 19 -0.27 -5.24 13.51
N PRO A 20 0.03 -5.16 12.18
CA PRO A 20 -0.86 -5.73 11.17
C PRO A 20 -1.14 -7.21 11.39
N VAL A 21 -0.11 -8.05 11.58
CA VAL A 21 -0.28 -9.50 11.78
C VAL A 21 -1.12 -9.77 13.03
N ILE A 22 -0.86 -9.09 14.14
CA ILE A 22 -1.63 -9.25 15.38
C ILE A 22 -3.11 -8.88 15.16
N GLY A 23 -3.36 -7.76 14.47
CA GLY A 23 -4.71 -7.31 14.13
C GLY A 23 -5.46 -8.32 13.25
N ILE A 24 -4.81 -8.81 12.19
CA ILE A 24 -5.37 -9.81 11.28
C ILE A 24 -5.64 -11.13 12.01
N MET A 25 -4.72 -11.63 12.84
CA MET A 25 -4.94 -12.82 13.67
C MET A 25 -6.15 -12.66 14.58
N LYS A 26 -6.38 -11.46 15.13
CA LYS A 26 -7.57 -11.19 15.94
C LYS A 26 -8.86 -11.29 15.12
N LEU A 27 -8.87 -10.77 13.90
CA LEU A 27 -10.01 -10.89 12.97
C LEU A 27 -10.26 -12.34 12.58
N LEU A 28 -9.21 -13.09 12.23
CA LEU A 28 -9.28 -14.53 11.93
C LEU A 28 -9.86 -15.34 13.10
N SER A 29 -9.47 -15.03 14.34
CA SER A 29 -10.02 -15.68 15.55
C SER A 29 -11.53 -15.46 15.74
N ARG A 30 -12.10 -14.45 15.06
CA ARG A 30 -13.53 -14.14 15.01
C ARG A 30 -14.21 -14.68 13.74
N GLY A 31 -13.54 -15.57 13.02
CA GLY A 31 -14.04 -16.19 11.79
C GLY A 31 -14.12 -15.24 10.62
N LYS A 32 -13.36 -14.13 10.61
CA LYS A 32 -13.35 -13.17 9.51
C LYS A 32 -12.32 -13.57 8.47
N ARG A 33 -12.68 -13.48 7.20
CA ARG A 33 -11.77 -13.51 6.06
C ARG A 33 -11.21 -12.10 5.82
N VAL A 34 -9.90 -11.99 5.62
CA VAL A 34 -9.23 -10.69 5.58
C VAL A 34 -8.46 -10.52 4.28
N ALA A 35 -8.69 -9.42 3.58
CA ALA A 35 -7.74 -8.95 2.56
C ALA A 35 -6.84 -7.91 3.21
N TYR A 36 -5.52 -8.07 3.07
CA TYR A 36 -4.51 -7.11 3.48
C TYR A 36 -3.96 -6.44 2.22
N ILE A 37 -4.17 -5.13 2.07
CA ILE A 37 -3.64 -4.34 0.96
C ILE A 37 -2.56 -3.40 1.51
N ASP A 38 -1.34 -3.56 1.01
CA ASP A 38 -0.18 -2.78 1.40
C ASP A 38 0.23 -1.85 0.25
N ILE A 39 0.21 -0.55 0.51
CA ILE A 39 0.60 0.50 -0.46
C ILE A 39 1.83 1.28 0.03
N ASP A 40 2.59 0.74 0.98
CA ASP A 40 3.94 1.22 1.29
C ASP A 40 4.88 1.02 0.10
N ALA A 41 5.92 1.85 0.01
CA ALA A 41 6.93 1.65 -1.01
C ALA A 41 7.72 0.35 -0.82
N HIS A 42 7.78 -0.20 0.40
CA HIS A 42 8.48 -1.44 0.69
C HIS A 42 7.52 -2.64 0.67
N HIS A 43 8.03 -3.80 0.26
CA HIS A 43 7.26 -5.05 0.34
C HIS A 43 6.86 -5.34 1.80
N GLY A 44 5.57 -5.61 2.04
CA GLY A 44 5.01 -6.06 3.31
C GLY A 44 5.42 -7.49 3.73
N ASP A 45 6.71 -7.77 3.69
CA ASP A 45 7.35 -9.09 3.82
C ASP A 45 6.98 -9.83 5.11
N GLY A 46 6.92 -9.14 6.24
CA GLY A 46 6.54 -9.74 7.52
C GLY A 46 5.09 -10.19 7.55
N VAL A 47 4.18 -9.42 6.93
CA VAL A 47 2.76 -9.77 6.83
C VAL A 47 2.55 -10.91 5.83
N GLN A 48 3.17 -10.83 4.66
CA GLN A 48 3.18 -11.93 3.69
C GLN A 48 3.69 -13.22 4.34
N LYS A 49 4.84 -13.17 5.03
CA LYS A 49 5.45 -14.36 5.65
C LYS A 49 4.55 -14.98 6.72
N ALA A 50 3.80 -14.17 7.46
CA ALA A 50 2.91 -14.66 8.51
C ALA A 50 1.70 -15.45 7.97
N PHE A 51 1.28 -15.18 6.73
CA PHE A 51 0.08 -15.78 6.13
C PHE A 51 0.37 -16.58 4.85
N TYR A 52 1.64 -16.81 4.53
CA TYR A 52 2.09 -17.42 3.27
C TYR A 52 1.50 -18.81 2.97
N GLU A 53 1.14 -19.56 4.02
CA GLU A 53 0.62 -20.93 3.92
C GLU A 53 -0.90 -21.04 4.09
N THR A 54 -1.66 -19.93 4.10
CA THR A 54 -3.12 -19.95 4.31
C THR A 54 -3.92 -19.19 3.25
N ASN A 55 -5.06 -19.75 2.86
CA ASN A 55 -6.06 -19.07 2.02
C ASN A 55 -7.02 -18.16 2.82
N LYS A 56 -6.88 -18.04 4.14
CA LYS A 56 -7.80 -17.23 4.96
C LYS A 56 -7.48 -15.73 4.90
N VAL A 57 -6.28 -15.40 4.45
CA VAL A 57 -5.80 -14.02 4.27
C VAL A 57 -5.28 -13.89 2.86
N LEU A 58 -5.80 -12.93 2.12
CA LEU A 58 -5.23 -12.51 0.84
C LEU A 58 -4.31 -11.32 1.11
N THR A 59 -3.02 -11.46 0.85
CA THR A 59 -2.05 -10.36 0.96
C THR A 59 -1.78 -9.80 -0.43
N ILE A 60 -1.87 -8.48 -0.57
CA ILE A 60 -1.60 -7.75 -1.81
C ILE A 60 -0.65 -6.61 -1.48
N SER A 61 0.56 -6.64 -2.03
CA SER A 61 1.58 -5.60 -1.78
C SER A 61 1.94 -4.89 -3.09
N LEU A 62 1.83 -3.57 -3.10
CA LEU A 62 2.19 -2.69 -4.21
C LEU A 62 3.40 -1.84 -3.81
N HIS A 63 4.58 -2.19 -4.28
CA HIS A 63 5.85 -1.73 -3.71
C HIS A 63 6.93 -1.58 -4.78
N GLU A 64 7.99 -0.81 -4.50
CA GLU A 64 9.18 -0.79 -5.35
C GLU A 64 9.87 -2.16 -5.32
N SER A 65 10.38 -2.58 -6.48
CA SER A 65 10.96 -3.90 -6.67
C SER A 65 12.10 -4.19 -5.69
N GLY A 66 12.12 -5.41 -5.15
CA GLY A 66 13.21 -5.92 -4.31
C GLY A 66 14.59 -5.97 -5.01
N TYR A 67 14.66 -5.77 -6.34
CA TYR A 67 15.95 -5.57 -7.01
C TYR A 67 16.63 -4.26 -6.62
N THR A 68 15.86 -3.21 -6.32
CA THR A 68 16.37 -1.85 -6.06
C THR A 68 16.12 -1.37 -4.63
N LEU A 69 15.10 -1.91 -3.95
CA LEU A 69 14.72 -1.45 -2.61
C LEU A 69 14.70 -2.59 -1.57
N PHE A 70 14.93 -2.22 -0.31
CA PHE A 70 14.65 -3.08 0.84
C PHE A 70 13.17 -3.54 0.78
N PRO A 71 12.81 -4.77 1.20
CA PRO A 71 13.62 -5.80 1.85
C PRO A 71 14.31 -6.81 0.92
N GLY A 72 14.26 -6.62 -0.40
CA GLY A 72 14.82 -7.58 -1.35
C GLY A 72 13.95 -8.82 -1.63
N THR A 73 12.64 -8.73 -1.35
CA THR A 73 11.62 -9.75 -1.62
C THR A 73 10.38 -9.07 -2.20
N GLY A 74 9.33 -9.84 -2.51
CA GLY A 74 8.09 -9.33 -3.07
C GLY A 74 8.06 -9.46 -4.60
N PHE A 75 8.71 -10.48 -5.15
CA PHE A 75 8.61 -10.74 -6.57
C PHE A 75 7.25 -11.33 -6.95
N GLU A 76 6.83 -11.14 -8.19
CA GLU A 76 5.51 -11.56 -8.68
C GLU A 76 5.30 -13.08 -8.60
N TYR A 77 6.39 -13.86 -8.55
CA TYR A 77 6.38 -15.31 -8.42
C TYR A 77 6.33 -15.82 -6.96
N GLU A 78 6.41 -14.94 -5.96
CA GLU A 78 6.24 -15.27 -4.54
C GLU A 78 4.76 -15.34 -4.17
N ILE A 79 4.07 -16.40 -4.62
CA ILE A 79 2.60 -16.47 -4.60
C ILE A 79 1.96 -17.16 -3.38
N GLY A 80 2.75 -17.54 -2.38
CA GLY A 80 2.31 -18.40 -1.26
C GLY A 80 2.59 -19.88 -1.50
N GLU A 81 2.36 -20.70 -0.48
CA GLU A 81 2.64 -22.14 -0.48
C GLU A 81 1.47 -22.95 0.10
N GLY A 82 1.35 -24.22 -0.32
CA GLY A 82 0.33 -25.13 0.22
C GLY A 82 -1.10 -24.60 0.02
N GLU A 83 -1.87 -24.49 1.10
CA GLU A 83 -3.22 -23.91 1.03
C GLU A 83 -3.22 -22.41 0.70
N GLY A 84 -2.10 -21.71 0.92
CA GLY A 84 -1.94 -20.29 0.63
C GLY A 84 -1.47 -19.98 -0.79
N GLU A 85 -1.23 -20.99 -1.65
CA GLU A 85 -0.81 -20.76 -3.03
C GLU A 85 -1.86 -19.94 -3.81
N GLY A 86 -1.44 -18.77 -4.32
CA GLY A 86 -2.28 -17.77 -4.96
C GLY A 86 -2.84 -16.70 -4.02
N TYR A 87 -2.57 -16.75 -2.71
CA TYR A 87 -3.07 -15.80 -1.72
C TYR A 87 -2.01 -14.80 -1.23
N SER A 88 -0.81 -14.83 -1.82
CA SER A 88 0.16 -13.74 -1.76
C SER A 88 0.32 -13.14 -3.15
N VAL A 89 0.09 -11.83 -3.27
CA VAL A 89 0.07 -11.11 -4.54
C VAL A 89 1.03 -9.94 -4.43
N ASN A 90 2.03 -9.92 -5.29
CA ASN A 90 3.05 -8.87 -5.30
C ASN A 90 3.06 -8.14 -6.63
N LEU A 91 3.00 -6.81 -6.54
CA LEU A 91 3.18 -5.87 -7.65
C LEU A 91 4.51 -5.12 -7.42
N PRO A 92 5.66 -5.71 -7.79
CA PRO A 92 6.95 -5.03 -7.74
C PRO A 92 7.05 -4.00 -8.88
N PHE A 93 7.20 -2.73 -8.52
CA PHE A 93 7.31 -1.62 -9.45
C PHE A 93 8.78 -1.26 -9.73
N PRO A 94 9.13 -0.94 -10.99
CA PRO A 94 10.38 -0.26 -11.28
C PRO A 94 10.48 1.09 -10.55
N HIS A 95 11.71 1.53 -10.32
CA HIS A 95 11.96 2.91 -9.89
C HIS A 95 11.31 3.91 -10.86
N ASP A 96 10.99 5.09 -10.35
CA ASP A 96 10.35 6.17 -11.10
C ASP A 96 8.90 5.88 -11.57
N THR A 97 8.26 4.85 -11.03
CA THR A 97 6.83 4.61 -11.30
C THR A 97 5.98 5.76 -10.74
N ASP A 98 5.21 6.39 -11.64
CA ASP A 98 4.34 7.52 -11.36
C ASP A 98 2.89 7.10 -11.06
N ASP A 99 2.03 8.11 -10.83
CA ASP A 99 0.61 7.93 -10.55
C ASP A 99 -0.11 7.07 -11.60
N ASP A 100 0.18 7.27 -12.89
CA ASP A 100 -0.56 6.61 -13.96
C ASP A 100 -0.20 5.12 -14.03
N GLY A 101 1.09 4.79 -13.95
CA GLY A 101 1.55 3.39 -13.90
C GLY A 101 1.05 2.65 -12.67
N TYR A 102 1.17 3.29 -11.50
CA TYR A 102 0.78 2.69 -10.22
C TYR A 102 -0.74 2.46 -10.14
N VAL A 103 -1.54 3.48 -10.47
CA VAL A 103 -3.00 3.38 -10.41
C VAL A 103 -3.53 2.42 -11.47
N TRP A 104 -2.94 2.39 -12.67
CA TRP A 104 -3.30 1.40 -13.69
C TRP A 104 -3.11 -0.03 -13.18
N ALA A 105 -1.92 -0.34 -12.66
CA ALA A 105 -1.64 -1.69 -12.14
C ALA A 105 -2.54 -2.06 -10.95
N PHE A 106 -2.84 -1.10 -10.07
CA PHE A 106 -3.81 -1.28 -9.00
C PHE A 106 -5.18 -1.69 -9.55
N GLU A 107 -5.74 -0.94 -10.51
CA GLU A 107 -7.07 -1.20 -11.07
C GLU A 107 -7.16 -2.52 -11.84
N GLU A 108 -6.07 -2.94 -12.48
CA GLU A 108 -6.03 -4.20 -13.24
C GLU A 108 -5.97 -5.45 -12.36
N VAL A 109 -5.57 -5.31 -11.09
CA VAL A 109 -5.32 -6.45 -10.20
C VAL A 109 -6.20 -6.45 -8.96
N VAL A 110 -6.20 -5.36 -8.18
CA VAL A 110 -6.78 -5.34 -6.84
C VAL A 110 -8.30 -5.52 -6.85
N PRO A 111 -9.09 -4.79 -7.66
CA PRO A 111 -10.54 -4.93 -7.68
C PRO A 111 -11.01 -6.37 -7.94
N GLU A 112 -10.45 -7.03 -8.96
CA GLU A 112 -10.86 -8.39 -9.35
C GLU A 112 -10.56 -9.43 -8.26
N LEU A 113 -9.39 -9.30 -7.64
CA LEU A 113 -9.00 -10.18 -6.54
C LEU A 113 -9.89 -9.98 -5.31
N ILE A 114 -10.22 -8.74 -4.96
CA ILE A 114 -11.13 -8.44 -3.85
C ILE A 114 -12.55 -8.96 -4.14
N HIS A 115 -13.05 -8.76 -5.36
CA HIS A 115 -14.35 -9.28 -5.78
C HIS A 115 -14.42 -10.81 -5.73
N THR A 116 -13.36 -11.50 -6.14
CA THR A 116 -13.29 -12.97 -6.14
C THR A 116 -13.13 -13.52 -4.73
N PHE A 117 -12.24 -12.94 -3.93
CA PHE A 117 -11.94 -13.41 -2.58
C PHE A 117 -13.05 -13.11 -1.58
N GLN A 118 -13.84 -12.05 -1.81
CA GLN A 118 -14.94 -11.59 -0.95
C GLN A 118 -14.56 -11.51 0.54
N PRO A 119 -13.59 -10.65 0.91
CA PRO A 119 -13.17 -10.51 2.31
C PRO A 119 -14.31 -9.95 3.18
N ASP A 120 -14.33 -10.31 4.45
CA ASP A 120 -15.25 -9.70 5.44
C ASP A 120 -14.75 -8.31 5.90
N VAL A 121 -13.43 -8.11 5.85
CA VAL A 121 -12.70 -6.92 6.29
C VAL A 121 -11.49 -6.74 5.38
N VAL A 122 -11.28 -5.50 4.92
CA VAL A 122 -10.04 -5.06 4.30
C VAL A 122 -9.20 -4.37 5.39
N VAL A 123 -7.99 -4.85 5.59
CA VAL A 123 -6.96 -4.20 6.40
C VAL A 123 -5.99 -3.54 5.42
N THR A 124 -5.69 -2.26 5.61
CA THR A 124 -4.71 -1.59 4.75
C THR A 124 -3.53 -1.08 5.54
N GLN A 125 -2.36 -1.17 4.94
CA GLN A 125 -1.18 -0.41 5.30
C GLN A 125 -1.13 0.77 4.34
N LEU A 126 -1.05 1.99 4.88
CA LEU A 126 -1.19 3.24 4.14
C LEU A 126 0.11 4.05 4.20
N GLY A 127 1.25 3.40 3.95
CA GLY A 127 2.56 4.03 3.85
C GLY A 127 2.55 5.21 2.88
N VAL A 128 3.29 6.25 3.22
CA VAL A 128 3.37 7.53 2.49
C VAL A 128 4.74 7.73 1.87
N ASP A 129 5.67 6.79 2.11
CA ASP A 129 7.00 6.77 1.51
C ASP A 129 6.98 6.40 0.03
N THR A 130 5.83 6.37 -0.63
CA THR A 130 5.73 6.23 -2.10
C THR A 130 5.85 7.56 -2.84
N PHE A 131 5.86 8.69 -2.13
CA PHE A 131 5.79 10.02 -2.73
C PHE A 131 7.14 10.43 -3.35
N TYR A 132 7.09 11.19 -4.45
CA TYR A 132 8.28 11.61 -5.22
C TYR A 132 9.35 12.38 -4.45
N ASP A 133 9.00 12.96 -3.30
CA ASP A 133 9.88 13.73 -2.42
C ASP A 133 10.13 13.04 -1.07
N ASP A 134 9.81 11.74 -0.97
CA ASP A 134 10.26 10.93 0.15
C ASP A 134 11.78 10.69 0.06
N PRO A 135 12.54 10.83 1.16
CA PRO A 135 13.99 10.71 1.12
C PRO A 135 14.53 9.28 1.03
N LEU A 136 13.71 8.22 1.18
CA LEU A 136 14.19 6.84 1.30
C LEU A 136 13.85 5.92 0.12
N THR A 137 12.99 6.34 -0.80
CA THR A 137 12.45 5.49 -1.88
C THR A 137 12.49 6.22 -3.23
N ASN A 138 12.17 5.52 -4.32
CA ASN A 138 12.31 6.06 -5.68
C ASN A 138 11.00 6.04 -6.48
N LEU A 139 9.86 5.79 -5.83
CA LEU A 139 8.55 5.92 -6.48
C LEU A 139 8.18 7.40 -6.62
N GLN A 140 7.33 7.70 -7.60
CA GLN A 140 7.04 9.07 -8.01
C GLN A 140 5.56 9.42 -7.80
N LEU A 141 4.91 8.79 -6.80
CA LEU A 141 3.51 9.07 -6.54
C LEU A 141 3.32 10.50 -6.03
N SER A 142 2.19 11.07 -6.42
CA SER A 142 1.67 12.28 -5.81
C SER A 142 0.56 11.95 -4.82
N ILE A 143 0.21 12.93 -3.99
CA ILE A 143 -0.96 12.83 -3.12
C ILE A 143 -2.27 12.60 -3.90
N PHE A 144 -2.33 12.97 -5.19
CA PHE A 144 -3.50 12.75 -6.04
C PHE A 144 -3.61 11.29 -6.48
N GLY A 145 -2.51 10.65 -6.91
CA GLY A 145 -2.48 9.21 -7.19
C GLY A 145 -2.82 8.39 -5.96
N TYR A 146 -2.21 8.75 -4.82
CA TYR A 146 -2.53 8.16 -3.52
C TYR A 146 -4.01 8.30 -3.16
N GLU A 147 -4.61 9.48 -3.33
CA GLU A 147 -6.04 9.70 -3.08
C GLU A 147 -6.94 8.85 -3.99
N ARG A 148 -6.56 8.67 -5.28
CA ARG A 148 -7.30 7.80 -6.20
C ARG A 148 -7.32 6.36 -5.70
N VAL A 149 -6.17 5.85 -5.24
CA VAL A 149 -6.06 4.51 -4.64
C VAL A 149 -6.91 4.39 -3.38
N LEU A 150 -6.87 5.39 -2.48
CA LEU A 150 -7.69 5.40 -1.27
C LEU A 150 -9.19 5.38 -1.55
N LYS A 151 -9.66 6.21 -2.51
CA LYS A 151 -11.06 6.23 -2.94
C LYS A 151 -11.46 4.88 -3.52
N ARG A 152 -10.57 4.25 -4.27
CA ARG A 152 -10.84 2.91 -4.82
C ARG A 152 -10.92 1.85 -3.73
N ILE A 153 -10.03 1.87 -2.74
CA ILE A 153 -10.09 0.99 -1.56
C ILE A 153 -11.41 1.20 -0.80
N LYS A 154 -11.86 2.45 -0.64
CA LYS A 154 -13.13 2.78 0.02
C LYS A 154 -14.32 2.08 -0.66
N ASP A 155 -14.34 2.03 -1.99
CA ASP A 155 -15.40 1.38 -2.76
C ASP A 155 -15.34 -0.15 -2.66
N LEU A 156 -14.14 -0.72 -2.55
CA LEU A 156 -13.91 -2.17 -2.50
C LEU A 156 -14.12 -2.76 -1.10
N ALA A 157 -13.90 -1.98 -0.04
CA ALA A 157 -13.86 -2.48 1.33
C ALA A 157 -15.25 -2.58 2.00
N PRO A 158 -15.77 -3.77 2.34
CA PRO A 158 -17.03 -3.90 3.07
C PRO A 158 -16.92 -3.42 4.53
N ARG A 159 -15.74 -3.60 5.12
CA ARG A 159 -15.31 -3.03 6.40
C ARG A 159 -13.83 -2.71 6.27
N TRP A 160 -13.39 -1.59 6.84
CA TRP A 160 -12.04 -1.10 6.62
C TRP A 160 -11.33 -0.81 7.95
N VAL A 161 -10.18 -1.44 8.16
CA VAL A 161 -9.21 -1.09 9.19
C VAL A 161 -7.98 -0.51 8.48
N ALA A 162 -7.66 0.75 8.73
CA ALA A 162 -6.49 1.42 8.16
C ALA A 162 -5.37 1.52 9.20
N LEU A 163 -4.15 1.19 8.78
CA LEU A 163 -2.90 1.41 9.49
C LEU A 163 -2.10 2.49 8.75
N GLY A 164 -1.08 3.03 9.43
CA GLY A 164 -0.10 3.91 8.78
C GLY A 164 0.95 3.07 8.04
N GLY A 165 2.22 3.44 8.19
CA GLY A 165 3.34 2.80 7.49
C GLY A 165 4.60 3.65 7.53
N GLY A 166 5.45 3.47 6.52
CA GLY A 166 6.53 4.39 6.20
C GLY A 166 6.04 5.76 5.75
N GLY A 167 6.98 6.68 5.61
CA GLY A 167 6.73 8.09 5.27
C GLY A 167 7.67 8.99 6.04
N TYR A 168 8.67 9.53 5.35
CA TYR A 168 9.82 10.18 5.98
C TYR A 168 9.88 11.68 5.66
N ASN A 169 9.04 12.16 4.74
CA ASN A 169 8.57 13.54 4.73
C ASN A 169 7.35 13.70 5.66
N ILE A 170 7.56 14.28 6.84
CA ILE A 170 6.53 14.39 7.90
C ILE A 170 5.33 15.24 7.44
N SER A 171 5.55 16.25 6.58
CA SER A 171 4.45 17.05 6.02
C SER A 171 3.53 16.18 5.17
N ASN A 172 4.11 15.38 4.28
CA ASN A 172 3.36 14.46 3.43
C ASN A 172 2.58 13.45 4.27
N VAL A 173 3.19 12.88 5.31
CA VAL A 173 2.52 11.95 6.22
C VAL A 173 1.28 12.59 6.85
N ALA A 174 1.41 13.80 7.40
CA ALA A 174 0.29 14.50 8.02
C ALA A 174 -0.84 14.78 7.03
N ARG A 175 -0.51 15.24 5.81
CA ARG A 175 -1.49 15.55 4.76
C ARG A 175 -2.15 14.30 4.20
N ALA A 176 -1.38 13.28 3.85
CA ALA A 176 -1.86 12.02 3.27
C ALA A 176 -2.76 11.25 4.24
N TRP A 177 -2.41 11.15 5.52
CA TRP A 177 -3.25 10.46 6.50
C TRP A 177 -4.49 11.27 6.91
N THR A 178 -4.42 12.60 6.88
CA THR A 178 -5.62 13.46 7.01
C THR A 178 -6.59 13.18 5.86
N LEU A 179 -6.08 13.05 4.64
CA LEU A 179 -6.85 12.74 3.45
C LEU A 179 -7.42 11.31 3.49
N ALA A 180 -6.62 10.32 3.89
CA ALA A 180 -7.09 8.95 4.09
C ALA A 180 -8.27 8.91 5.09
N TRP A 181 -8.13 9.61 6.22
CA TRP A 181 -9.20 9.70 7.21
C TRP A 181 -10.46 10.34 6.63
N SER A 182 -10.34 11.39 5.82
CA SER A 182 -11.51 12.04 5.21
C SER A 182 -12.22 11.12 4.21
N VAL A 183 -11.46 10.42 3.35
CA VAL A 183 -11.98 9.43 2.40
C VAL A 183 -12.72 8.30 3.13
N MET A 184 -12.14 7.79 4.22
CA MET A 184 -12.78 6.76 5.05
C MET A 184 -14.16 7.21 5.58
N ASN A 185 -14.30 8.49 5.90
CA ASN A 185 -15.52 9.09 6.46
C ASN A 185 -16.46 9.72 5.40
N GLY A 186 -16.09 9.69 4.11
CA GLY A 186 -16.88 10.34 3.05
C GLY A 186 -16.94 11.86 3.19
N MET A 187 -15.86 12.46 3.72
CA MET A 187 -15.74 13.89 3.94
C MET A 187 -14.90 14.53 2.84
N GLU A 188 -15.43 15.60 2.26
CA GLU A 188 -14.67 16.53 1.44
C GLU A 188 -13.98 17.55 2.33
N LEU A 189 -12.67 17.72 2.14
CA LEU A 189 -11.87 18.71 2.86
C LEU A 189 -11.49 19.84 1.92
N ASN A 190 -11.43 21.05 2.48
CA ASN A 190 -10.89 22.22 1.79
C ASN A 190 -9.39 22.02 1.51
N GLU A 191 -8.88 22.71 0.48
CA GLU A 191 -7.45 22.72 0.20
C GLU A 191 -6.66 23.48 1.27
N ASP A 192 -7.16 24.62 1.75
CA ASP A 192 -6.47 25.41 2.76
C ASP A 192 -6.37 24.65 4.10
N LEU A 193 -5.13 24.47 4.58
CA LEU A 193 -4.89 23.91 5.90
C LEU A 193 -5.29 24.92 6.99
N PRO A 194 -5.87 24.46 8.13
CA PRO A 194 -6.38 25.36 9.14
C PRO A 194 -5.25 26.10 9.87
N GLU A 195 -5.46 27.37 10.25
CA GLU A 195 -4.45 28.17 10.97
C GLU A 195 -3.96 27.51 12.27
N SER A 196 -4.83 26.75 12.94
CA SER A 196 -4.47 26.01 14.15
C SER A 196 -3.41 24.94 13.90
N PHE A 197 -3.34 24.40 12.69
CA PHE A 197 -2.31 23.44 12.29
C PHE A 197 -0.94 24.13 12.16
N PHE A 198 -0.87 25.29 11.50
CA PHE A 198 0.40 26.00 11.26
C PHE A 198 1.18 26.29 12.55
N LYS A 199 0.49 26.68 13.62
CA LYS A 199 1.13 26.96 14.92
C LYS A 199 1.93 25.79 15.48
N GLU A 200 1.51 24.56 15.20
CA GLU A 200 2.21 23.34 15.62
C GLU A 200 3.13 22.82 14.51
N ALA A 201 2.72 22.93 13.25
CA ALA A 201 3.44 22.45 12.07
C ALA A 201 4.77 23.21 11.85
N GLU A 202 4.79 24.53 12.07
CA GLU A 202 6.01 25.34 11.97
C GLU A 202 7.10 24.88 12.95
N LYS A 203 6.71 24.37 14.13
CA LYS A 203 7.66 23.87 15.14
C LYS A 203 8.43 22.64 14.68
N VAL A 204 7.89 21.91 13.70
CA VAL A 204 8.49 20.70 13.12
C VAL A 204 8.93 20.91 11.67
N GLY A 205 9.00 22.18 11.22
CA GLY A 205 9.53 22.55 9.90
C GLY A 205 8.58 22.28 8.72
N ILE A 206 7.28 22.16 8.98
CA ILE A 206 6.28 22.01 7.92
C ILE A 206 5.84 23.41 7.47
N GLU A 207 5.96 23.69 6.17
CA GLU A 207 5.65 25.00 5.57
C GLU A 207 4.47 24.95 4.58
N GLU A 208 4.01 23.75 4.21
CA GLU A 208 2.89 23.55 3.30
C GLU A 208 1.61 24.16 3.85
N ARG A 209 0.86 24.83 2.96
CA ARG A 209 -0.40 25.50 3.30
C ARG A 209 -1.64 24.85 2.71
N GLU A 210 -1.44 23.97 1.74
CA GLU A 210 -2.49 23.29 1.02
C GLU A 210 -2.44 21.78 1.32
N LEU A 211 -3.60 21.15 1.45
CA LEU A 211 -3.74 19.73 1.74
C LEU A 211 -3.15 18.90 0.59
N ARG A 212 -3.67 19.09 -0.63
CA ARG A 212 -3.12 18.42 -1.83
C ARG A 212 -2.04 19.26 -2.47
N GLY A 213 -2.24 20.57 -2.48
CA GLY A 213 -1.40 21.51 -3.19
C GLY A 213 -1.58 21.45 -4.70
N ASN A 214 -0.75 22.18 -5.44
CA ASN A 214 -0.77 22.09 -6.90
C ASN A 214 -0.24 20.72 -7.37
N PRO A 215 -0.87 20.08 -8.38
CA PRO A 215 -0.29 18.93 -9.06
C PRO A 215 1.11 19.31 -9.55
N ARG A 216 2.14 18.71 -8.95
CA ARG A 216 3.52 18.88 -9.40
C ARG A 216 3.84 17.75 -10.36
N THR A 217 4.47 18.08 -11.49
CA THR A 217 5.12 17.08 -12.31
C THR A 217 6.24 16.46 -11.47
N PRO A 218 6.24 15.14 -11.22
CA PRO A 218 7.35 14.51 -10.53
C PRO A 218 8.66 14.74 -11.32
N PRO A 219 9.82 14.78 -10.64
CA PRO A 219 11.11 15.01 -11.28
C PRO A 219 11.46 13.94 -12.32
N HIS A 220 10.95 12.73 -12.13
CA HIS A 220 11.07 11.61 -13.02
C HIS A 220 9.68 11.03 -13.32
N SER A 221 9.53 10.40 -14.48
CA SER A 221 8.28 9.78 -14.90
C SER A 221 8.56 8.39 -15.46
N LEU A 222 7.54 7.55 -15.46
CA LEU A 222 7.64 6.18 -15.94
C LEU A 222 8.10 6.16 -17.41
N ASN A 223 9.21 5.49 -17.69
CA ASN A 223 9.68 5.28 -19.05
C ASN A 223 8.98 4.08 -19.72
N GLU A 224 9.13 3.94 -21.04
CA GLU A 224 8.45 2.89 -21.82
C GLU A 224 8.83 1.47 -21.35
N GLU A 225 10.11 1.21 -21.08
CA GLU A 225 10.59 -0.08 -20.58
C GLU A 225 9.97 -0.44 -19.21
N SER A 226 9.89 0.54 -18.31
CA SER A 226 9.28 0.37 -16.98
C SER A 226 7.78 0.11 -17.09
N ARG A 227 7.12 0.76 -18.05
CA ARG A 227 5.71 0.50 -18.35
C ARG A 227 5.50 -0.92 -18.88
N GLU A 228 6.32 -1.35 -19.84
CA GLU A 228 6.26 -2.73 -20.36
C GLU A 228 6.48 -3.76 -19.25
N GLU A 229 7.37 -3.47 -18.30
CA GLU A 229 7.63 -4.34 -17.14
C GLU A 229 6.41 -4.42 -16.20
N ILE A 230 5.77 -3.29 -15.91
CA ILE A 230 4.53 -3.28 -15.11
C ILE A 230 3.43 -4.07 -15.82
N GLU A 231 3.28 -3.90 -17.14
CA GLU A 231 2.32 -4.66 -17.96
C GLU A 231 2.62 -6.17 -17.95
N ARG A 232 3.90 -6.55 -18.02
CA ARG A 232 4.36 -7.95 -17.91
C ARG A 232 4.00 -8.55 -16.56
N VAL A 233 4.29 -7.85 -15.46
CA VAL A 233 3.97 -8.29 -14.08
C VAL A 233 2.47 -8.46 -13.90
N VAL A 234 1.66 -7.49 -14.33
CA VAL A 234 0.18 -7.59 -14.28
C VAL A 234 -0.31 -8.79 -15.09
N GLY A 235 0.24 -8.99 -16.29
CA GLY A 235 -0.06 -10.16 -17.13
C GLY A 235 0.27 -11.49 -16.46
N TYR A 236 1.41 -11.57 -15.76
CA TYR A 236 1.79 -12.75 -14.98
C TYR A 236 0.80 -13.03 -13.85
N ILE A 237 0.44 -12.01 -13.06
CA ILE A 237 -0.52 -12.14 -11.95
C ILE A 237 -1.87 -12.65 -12.44
N LYS A 238 -2.40 -12.05 -13.51
CA LYS A 238 -3.67 -12.47 -14.11
C LYS A 238 -3.64 -13.91 -14.59
N LYS A 239 -2.54 -14.33 -15.20
CA LYS A 239 -2.40 -15.70 -15.71
C LYS A 239 -2.22 -16.73 -14.60
N THR A 240 -1.47 -16.39 -13.55
CA THR A 240 -1.00 -17.34 -12.54
C THR A 240 -1.87 -17.36 -11.30
N ILE A 241 -2.30 -16.19 -10.81
CA ILE A 241 -2.96 -16.03 -9.51
C ILE A 241 -4.49 -16.02 -9.64
N PHE A 242 -5.06 -15.31 -10.62
CA PHE A 242 -6.53 -15.19 -10.72
C PHE A 242 -7.24 -16.55 -10.79
N PRO A 243 -6.73 -17.59 -11.48
CA PRO A 243 -7.37 -18.90 -11.48
C PRO A 243 -7.30 -19.66 -10.14
N LYS A 244 -6.45 -19.23 -9.20
CA LYS A 244 -6.17 -19.91 -7.92
C LYS A 244 -6.98 -19.33 -6.77
N VAL A 245 -7.22 -18.02 -6.77
CA VAL A 245 -7.99 -17.35 -5.72
C VAL A 245 -9.45 -17.79 -5.78
N LYS A 246 -10.00 -18.12 -4.62
CA LYS A 246 -11.39 -18.56 -4.46
C LYS A 246 -12.04 -17.85 -3.30
N ARG A 247 -13.37 -17.78 -3.37
CA ARG A 247 -14.23 -17.53 -2.22
C ARG A 247 -14.18 -18.70 -1.25
#